data_AF-A0A6V7UNM6-F1
#
_entry.id   AF-A0A6V7UNM6-F1
#
_cell.length_a   1.000
_cell.length_b   1.000
_cell.length_c   1.000
_cell.angle_alpha   90.00
_cell.angle_beta   90.00
_cell.angle_gamma   90.00
#
_symmetry.space_group_name_H-M   'P 1'
#
loop_
_entity.id
_entity.type
_entity.pdbx_description
1 polymer ?
#
loop_
_entity_poly.entity_id
_entity_poly.type
_entity_poly.pdbx_seq_one_letter_code
_entity_poly.pdbx_strand_id
1 'polypeptide(L)'
;MRYATTRNPSINPPFLKTVAVFFNEIVKFFTSLILFFLITGNNKKAFCLIKKHFFTNFLDTLKVGIPAFIYVIQNFLLYVAVENLDAGTYMVTYQLKILTTAIFTVLILKRKLSIQQWISLIVLIFGVAIVQISANKNKQQLINNNNLNTTTIINLNNLNLTNFVLNNTNKEILTNSSSSSSSSLPHHQHIQNPFIGFISIIIACILSGFAGIYLEKILKSNDVSIWLRNTQLAFLSIPIGLFVIWVNDSEKVRIKGFMQGFDLIVWMAVLLQALGGLVVAIVIKYADNILKAFGTSVSIVVATTASILLFSNFPSLLFIGGAYWLLGLLFYMEYFLIKKENILRKKKKN
;
A
#
# COMPACT_ATOMS: atom_id res chain seq x y z
N MET A 1 3.67 -0.01 -7.85
CA MET A 1 5.09 -0.12 -7.43
C MET A 1 5.89 -1.23 -8.13
N ARG A 2 5.28 -2.21 -8.84
CA ARG A 2 6.02 -3.24 -9.60
C ARG A 2 6.99 -2.63 -10.63
N TYR A 3 6.59 -1.52 -11.26
CA TYR A 3 7.41 -0.74 -12.19
C TYR A 3 8.76 -0.30 -11.62
N ALA A 4 8.82 0.07 -10.33
CA ALA A 4 10.06 0.49 -9.65
C ALA A 4 11.08 -0.65 -9.54
N THR A 5 10.58 -1.88 -9.38
CA THR A 5 11.39 -3.08 -9.12
C THR A 5 11.77 -3.85 -10.38
N THR A 6 11.13 -3.57 -11.52
CA THR A 6 11.42 -4.23 -12.81
C THR A 6 12.37 -3.45 -13.71
N ARG A 7 12.79 -2.25 -13.29
CA ARG A 7 13.69 -1.39 -14.06
C ARG A 7 15.14 -1.84 -13.86
N ASN A 8 15.92 -1.93 -14.94
CA ASN A 8 17.32 -2.31 -14.85
C ASN A 8 18.13 -1.18 -14.19
N PRO A 9 18.69 -1.38 -12.98
CA PRO A 9 19.33 -0.32 -12.21
C PRO A 9 20.61 0.24 -12.86
N SER A 10 21.19 -0.45 -13.83
CA SER A 10 22.37 0.00 -14.58
C SER A 10 22.06 1.07 -15.63
N ILE A 11 20.87 1.03 -16.25
CA ILE A 11 20.46 1.98 -17.29
C ILE A 11 19.79 3.19 -16.67
N ASN A 12 19.01 2.97 -15.61
CA ASN A 12 18.30 4.02 -14.92
C ASN A 12 18.13 3.67 -13.45
N PRO A 13 18.49 4.57 -12.53
CA PRO A 13 18.38 4.28 -11.13
C PRO A 13 16.90 4.24 -10.70
N PRO A 14 16.50 3.36 -9.76
CA PRO A 14 15.10 3.23 -9.34
C PRO A 14 14.62 4.51 -8.65
N PHE A 15 13.33 4.83 -8.80
CA PHE A 15 12.76 5.99 -8.13
C PHE A 15 12.58 5.78 -6.63
N LEU A 16 12.69 6.86 -5.87
CA LEU A 16 12.51 6.85 -4.43
C LEU A 16 11.01 6.84 -4.08
N LYS A 17 10.58 5.81 -3.36
CA LYS A 17 9.17 5.63 -2.96
C LYS A 17 8.69 6.76 -2.04
N THR A 18 9.54 7.22 -1.13
CA THR A 18 9.28 8.34 -0.20
C THR A 18 9.00 9.64 -0.95
N VAL A 19 9.79 9.92 -1.99
CA VAL A 19 9.59 11.07 -2.89
C VAL A 19 8.28 10.95 -3.68
N ALA A 20 7.94 9.75 -4.16
CA ALA A 20 6.66 9.54 -4.87
C ALA A 20 5.44 9.77 -3.96
N VAL A 21 5.53 9.36 -2.68
CA VAL A 21 4.50 9.63 -1.67
C VAL A 21 4.39 11.13 -1.38
N PHE A 22 5.51 11.85 -1.30
CA PHE A 22 5.50 13.30 -1.14
C PHE A 22 4.80 14.01 -2.31
N PHE A 23 5.13 13.66 -3.56
CA PHE A 23 4.44 14.22 -4.72
C PHE A 23 2.95 13.85 -4.76
N ASN A 24 2.58 12.66 -4.27
CA ASN A 24 1.17 12.27 -4.12
C ASN A 24 0.41 13.25 -3.19
N GLU A 25 1.00 13.66 -2.06
CA GLU A 25 0.41 14.66 -1.18
C GLU A 25 0.30 16.04 -1.84
N ILE A 26 1.31 16.47 -2.61
CA ILE A 26 1.28 17.72 -3.37
C ILE A 26 0.13 17.72 -4.38
N VAL A 27 0.02 16.66 -5.19
CA VAL A 27 -1.04 16.54 -6.20
C VAL A 27 -2.41 16.55 -5.52
N LYS A 28 -2.58 15.83 -4.41
CA LYS A 28 -3.84 15.84 -3.64
C LYS A 28 -4.15 17.22 -3.09
N PHE A 29 -3.16 17.96 -2.58
CA PHE A 29 -3.35 19.32 -2.08
C PHE A 29 -3.92 20.23 -3.17
N PHE A 30 -3.24 20.32 -4.32
CA PHE A 30 -3.68 21.19 -5.41
C PHE A 30 -5.01 20.75 -6.02
N THR A 31 -5.20 19.45 -6.24
CA THR A 31 -6.45 18.93 -6.82
C THR A 31 -7.64 19.20 -5.88
N SER A 32 -7.46 19.00 -4.57
CA SER A 32 -8.52 19.28 -3.59
C SER A 32 -8.81 20.76 -3.47
N LEU A 33 -7.77 21.61 -3.53
CA LEU A 33 -7.94 23.05 -3.52
C LEU A 33 -8.71 23.53 -4.75
N ILE A 34 -8.33 23.08 -5.94
CA ILE A 34 -9.03 23.41 -7.20
C ILE A 34 -10.49 22.97 -7.12
N LEU A 35 -10.76 21.72 -6.71
CA LEU A 35 -12.13 21.22 -6.57
C LEU A 35 -12.95 22.02 -5.54
N PHE A 36 -12.31 22.47 -4.44
CA PHE A 36 -12.97 23.33 -3.47
C PHE A 36 -13.39 24.68 -4.06
N PHE A 37 -12.51 25.32 -4.83
CA PHE A 37 -12.84 26.59 -5.51
C PHE A 37 -13.94 26.38 -6.56
N LEU A 38 -13.83 25.35 -7.39
CA LEU A 38 -14.83 25.04 -8.43
C LEU A 38 -16.22 24.78 -7.85
N ILE A 39 -16.32 24.01 -6.77
CA ILE A 39 -17.61 23.66 -6.15
C ILE A 39 -18.21 24.84 -5.37
N THR A 40 -17.36 25.70 -4.78
CA THR A 40 -17.86 26.89 -4.07
C THR A 40 -18.39 27.93 -5.06
N GLY A 41 -17.86 27.98 -6.29
CA GLY A 41 -18.27 28.87 -7.38
C GLY A 41 -17.95 30.36 -7.17
N ASN A 42 -17.89 30.81 -5.91
CA ASN A 42 -17.59 32.19 -5.53
C ASN A 42 -16.24 32.26 -4.80
N ASN A 43 -15.23 32.82 -5.49
CA ASN A 43 -13.86 32.92 -4.98
C ASN A 43 -13.77 33.68 -3.65
N LYS A 44 -14.55 34.77 -3.45
CA LYS A 44 -14.53 35.52 -2.20
C LYS A 44 -15.04 34.68 -1.02
N LYS A 45 -16.11 33.91 -1.23
CA LYS A 45 -16.63 32.97 -0.22
C LYS A 45 -15.64 31.85 0.05
N ALA A 46 -15.01 31.29 -0.98
CA ALA A 46 -14.00 30.24 -0.85
C ALA A 46 -12.80 30.71 -0.02
N PHE A 47 -12.25 31.90 -0.31
CA PHE A 47 -11.16 32.49 0.48
C PHE A 47 -11.57 32.77 1.92
N CYS A 48 -12.79 33.26 2.16
CA CYS A 48 -13.31 33.48 3.51
C CYS A 48 -13.41 32.15 4.29
N LEU A 49 -13.91 31.09 3.66
CA LEU A 49 -14.01 29.75 4.26
C LEU A 49 -12.63 29.14 4.54
N ILE A 50 -11.67 29.30 3.62
CA ILE A 50 -10.28 28.90 3.85
C ILE A 50 -9.75 29.65 5.06
N LYS A 51 -9.80 30.99 5.07
CA LYS A 51 -9.26 31.79 6.18
C LYS A 51 -9.87 31.37 7.53
N LYS A 52 -11.19 31.20 7.58
CA LYS A 52 -11.93 30.77 8.77
C LYS A 52 -11.50 29.38 9.25
N HIS A 53 -11.49 28.38 8.37
CA HIS A 53 -11.24 26.99 8.79
C HIS A 53 -9.76 26.65 8.93
N PHE A 54 -8.88 27.31 8.18
CA PHE A 54 -7.43 27.05 8.22
C PHE A 54 -6.75 27.81 9.35
N PHE A 55 -7.02 29.13 9.49
CA PHE A 55 -6.30 29.98 10.42
C PHE A 55 -7.08 30.28 11.70
N THR A 56 -8.39 30.55 11.61
CA THR A 56 -9.20 30.86 12.81
C THR A 56 -9.50 29.62 13.64
N ASN A 57 -9.87 28.50 12.99
CA ASN A 57 -10.09 27.21 13.65
C ASN A 57 -8.86 26.29 13.51
N PHE A 58 -7.67 26.81 13.80
CA PHE A 58 -6.43 26.05 13.67
C PHE A 58 -6.43 24.75 14.50
N LEU A 59 -7.08 24.73 15.67
CA LEU A 59 -7.24 23.51 16.46
C LEU A 59 -8.00 22.40 15.74
N ASP A 60 -9.03 22.74 14.95
CA ASP A 60 -9.73 21.75 14.14
C ASP A 60 -8.90 21.27 12.96
N THR A 61 -8.03 22.13 12.43
CA THR A 61 -7.01 21.76 11.43
C THR A 61 -5.96 20.82 12.05
N LEU A 62 -5.49 21.09 13.27
CA LEU A 62 -4.54 20.21 13.96
C LEU A 62 -5.14 18.83 14.28
N LYS A 63 -6.43 18.75 14.63
CA LYS A 63 -7.12 17.45 14.79
C LYS A 63 -7.02 16.62 13.51
N VAL A 64 -7.12 17.26 12.35
CA VAL A 64 -6.97 16.61 11.04
C VAL A 64 -5.53 16.09 10.82
N GLY A 65 -4.53 16.65 11.49
CA GLY A 65 -3.13 16.18 11.47
C GLY A 65 -2.86 14.92 12.27
N ILE A 66 -3.69 14.60 13.27
CA ILE A 66 -3.55 13.39 14.10
C ILE A 66 -3.50 12.10 13.24
N PRO A 67 -4.46 11.85 12.32
CA PRO A 67 -4.41 10.65 11.49
C PRO A 67 -3.18 10.64 10.56
N ALA A 68 -2.74 11.78 10.03
CA ALA A 68 -1.55 11.87 9.19
C ALA A 68 -0.29 11.44 9.97
N PHE A 69 -0.11 11.94 11.19
CA PHE A 69 1.00 11.55 12.05
C PHE A 69 0.96 10.07 12.43
N ILE A 70 -0.21 9.53 12.76
CA ILE A 70 -0.38 8.11 13.08
C ILE A 70 -0.04 7.24 11.86
N TYR A 71 -0.42 7.65 10.64
CA TYR A 71 -0.07 6.92 9.42
C TYR A 71 1.45 6.87 9.19
N VAL A 72 2.20 7.85 9.64
CA VAL A 72 3.68 7.85 9.53
C VAL A 72 4.29 6.83 10.48
N ILE A 73 3.88 6.84 11.75
CA ILE A 73 4.31 5.86 12.74
C ILE A 73 3.93 4.45 12.28
N GLN A 74 2.69 4.29 11.79
CA GLN A 74 2.23 3.03 11.23
C GLN A 74 3.15 2.57 10.08
N ASN A 75 3.46 3.44 9.12
CA ASN A 75 4.33 3.09 8.00
C ASN A 75 5.73 2.69 8.45
N PHE A 76 6.27 3.35 9.47
CA PHE A 76 7.54 2.98 10.08
C PHE A 76 7.49 1.58 10.72
N LEU A 77 6.46 1.28 11.51
CA LEU A 77 6.28 -0.05 12.11
C LEU A 77 6.06 -1.15 11.08
N LEU A 78 5.39 -0.85 9.96
CA LEU A 78 5.25 -1.79 8.86
C LEU A 78 6.59 -2.08 8.18
N TYR A 79 7.47 -1.09 8.07
CA TYR A 79 8.82 -1.30 7.57
C TYR A 79 9.61 -2.26 8.47
N VAL A 80 9.61 -2.01 9.79
CA VAL A 80 10.24 -2.90 10.78
C VAL A 80 9.65 -4.32 10.72
N ALA A 81 8.34 -4.44 10.53
CA ALA A 81 7.69 -5.74 10.39
C ALA A 81 8.14 -6.50 9.12
N VAL A 82 8.27 -5.82 7.98
CA VAL A 82 8.72 -6.45 6.72
C VAL A 82 10.17 -6.93 6.82
N GLU A 83 11.03 -6.24 7.57
CA GLU A 83 12.42 -6.65 7.76
C GLU A 83 12.58 -7.86 8.70
N ASN A 84 11.60 -8.08 9.58
CA ASN A 84 11.70 -9.08 10.65
C ASN A 84 10.73 -10.27 10.49
N LEU A 85 9.80 -10.22 9.55
CA LEU A 85 8.86 -11.31 9.24
C LEU A 85 9.04 -11.81 7.81
N ASP A 86 8.77 -13.09 7.59
CA ASP A 86 8.61 -13.60 6.24
C ASP A 86 7.40 -12.94 5.57
N ALA A 87 7.47 -12.82 4.24
CA ALA A 87 6.45 -12.11 3.47
C ALA A 87 5.08 -12.78 3.51
N GLY A 88 4.99 -14.10 3.77
CA GLY A 88 3.72 -14.80 3.94
C GLY A 88 3.03 -14.39 5.23
N THR A 89 3.75 -14.48 6.34
CA THR A 89 3.28 -14.08 7.67
C THR A 89 2.91 -12.61 7.71
N TYR A 90 3.76 -11.72 7.18
CA TYR A 90 3.47 -10.28 7.11
C TYR A 90 2.13 -10.00 6.42
N MET A 91 1.88 -10.61 5.25
CA MET A 91 0.65 -10.35 4.47
C MET A 91 -0.61 -10.79 5.21
N VAL A 92 -0.57 -11.97 5.83
CA VAL A 92 -1.71 -12.50 6.60
C VAL A 92 -1.96 -11.64 7.83
N THR A 93 -0.92 -11.37 8.62
CA THR A 93 -1.05 -10.65 9.88
C THR A 93 -1.46 -9.19 9.65
N TYR A 94 -1.10 -8.58 8.52
CA TYR A 94 -1.55 -7.21 8.20
C TYR A 94 -3.07 -7.10 7.98
N GLN A 95 -3.78 -8.21 7.69
CA GLN A 95 -5.23 -8.18 7.55
C GLN A 95 -5.98 -7.99 8.86
N LEU A 96 -5.33 -8.16 10.01
CA LEU A 96 -5.90 -7.83 11.32
C LEU A 96 -6.35 -6.36 11.40
N LYS A 97 -5.83 -5.47 10.54
CA LYS A 97 -6.29 -4.08 10.45
C LYS A 97 -7.81 -3.97 10.21
N ILE A 98 -8.42 -4.95 9.52
CA ILE A 98 -9.86 -4.96 9.25
C ILE A 98 -10.62 -5.15 10.56
N LEU A 99 -10.15 -6.06 11.42
CA LEU A 99 -10.73 -6.33 12.73
C LEU A 99 -10.58 -5.11 13.65
N THR A 100 -9.39 -4.53 13.73
CA THR A 100 -9.16 -3.34 14.58
C THR A 100 -10.00 -2.15 14.11
N THR A 101 -10.15 -1.96 12.79
CA THR A 101 -11.05 -0.95 12.21
C THR A 101 -12.51 -1.18 12.63
N ALA A 102 -13.00 -2.42 12.60
CA ALA A 102 -14.35 -2.75 13.01
C ALA A 102 -14.58 -2.49 14.51
N ILE A 103 -13.61 -2.87 15.36
CA ILE A 103 -13.64 -2.58 16.81
C ILE A 103 -13.72 -1.07 17.04
N PHE A 104 -12.84 -0.29 16.43
CA PHE A 104 -12.88 1.17 16.57
C PHE A 104 -14.14 1.80 15.98
N THR A 105 -14.74 1.21 14.94
CA THR A 105 -16.04 1.66 14.42
C THR A 105 -17.13 1.55 15.49
N VAL A 106 -17.15 0.45 16.23
CA VAL A 106 -18.11 0.25 17.33
C VAL A 106 -17.80 1.18 18.51
N LEU A 107 -16.51 1.33 18.88
CA LEU A 107 -16.11 2.12 20.04
C LEU A 107 -16.21 3.64 19.81
N ILE A 108 -15.66 4.15 18.70
CA ILE A 108 -15.49 5.58 18.43
C ILE A 108 -16.72 6.18 17.73
N LEU A 109 -17.29 5.48 16.76
CA LEU A 109 -18.49 5.94 16.02
C LEU A 109 -19.80 5.44 16.65
N LYS A 110 -19.73 4.63 17.72
CA LYS A 110 -20.89 4.09 18.45
C LYS A 110 -21.88 3.32 17.56
N ARG A 111 -21.38 2.72 16.48
CA ARG A 111 -22.20 1.94 15.55
C ARG A 111 -22.41 0.51 16.06
N LYS A 112 -23.63 -0.01 15.92
CA LYS A 112 -23.96 -1.40 16.29
C LYS A 112 -23.78 -2.32 15.08
N LEU A 113 -22.73 -3.13 15.09
CA LEU A 113 -22.52 -4.22 14.13
C LEU A 113 -23.30 -5.46 14.56
N SER A 114 -24.00 -6.11 13.62
CA SER A 114 -24.67 -7.39 13.90
C SER A 114 -23.67 -8.53 13.99
N ILE A 115 -24.06 -9.64 14.63
CA ILE A 115 -23.26 -10.88 14.67
C ILE A 115 -22.88 -11.34 13.25
N GLN A 116 -23.78 -11.19 12.28
CA GLN A 116 -23.53 -11.58 10.88
C GLN A 116 -22.49 -10.67 10.22
N GLN A 117 -22.47 -9.38 10.58
CA GLN A 117 -21.43 -8.46 10.11
C GLN A 117 -20.05 -8.82 10.69
N TRP A 118 -20.00 -9.22 11.97
CA TRP A 118 -18.78 -9.71 12.61
C TRP A 118 -18.25 -10.99 11.97
N ILE A 119 -19.11 -11.99 11.77
CA ILE A 119 -18.73 -13.26 11.11
C ILE A 119 -18.16 -12.97 9.72
N SER A 120 -18.83 -12.14 8.95
CA SER A 120 -18.38 -11.82 7.60
C SER A 120 -17.10 -10.98 7.58
N LEU A 121 -16.81 -10.16 8.59
CA LEU A 121 -15.51 -9.51 8.72
C LEU A 121 -14.38 -10.53 8.96
N ILE A 122 -14.63 -11.55 9.79
CA ILE A 122 -13.68 -12.63 10.03
C ILE A 122 -13.43 -13.41 8.73
N VAL A 123 -14.50 -13.78 8.03
CA VAL A 123 -14.38 -14.50 6.76
C VAL A 123 -13.67 -13.64 5.68
N LEU A 124 -13.87 -12.32 5.68
CA LEU A 124 -13.17 -11.40 4.79
C LEU A 124 -11.65 -11.44 5.04
N ILE A 125 -11.24 -11.42 6.31
CA ILE A 125 -9.83 -11.50 6.71
C ILE A 125 -9.19 -12.77 6.16
N PHE A 126 -9.86 -13.92 6.31
CA PHE A 126 -9.38 -15.19 5.76
C PHE A 126 -9.31 -15.18 4.24
N GLY A 127 -10.34 -14.68 3.55
CA GLY A 127 -10.36 -14.57 2.10
C GLY A 127 -9.20 -13.72 1.56
N VAL A 128 -8.96 -12.55 2.16
CA VAL A 128 -7.85 -11.67 1.74
C VAL A 128 -6.50 -12.32 2.06
N ALA A 129 -6.35 -12.97 3.21
CA ALA A 129 -5.13 -13.67 3.59
C ALA A 129 -4.77 -14.77 2.57
N ILE A 130 -5.74 -15.62 2.18
CA ILE A 130 -5.53 -16.69 1.20
C ILE A 130 -5.05 -16.12 -0.14
N VAL A 131 -5.74 -15.10 -0.66
CA VAL A 131 -5.40 -14.45 -1.93
C VAL A 131 -3.97 -13.89 -1.90
N GLN A 132 -3.57 -13.27 -0.78
CA GLN A 132 -2.26 -12.66 -0.64
C GLN A 132 -1.13 -13.68 -0.47
N ILE A 133 -1.33 -14.74 0.32
CA ILE A 133 -0.37 -15.86 0.41
C ILE A 133 -0.14 -16.44 -0.99
N SER A 134 -1.24 -16.68 -1.71
CA SER A 134 -1.18 -17.28 -3.04
C SER A 134 -0.43 -16.39 -4.04
N ALA A 135 -0.69 -15.08 -4.02
CA ALA A 135 0.02 -14.13 -4.87
C ALA A 135 1.53 -14.10 -4.57
N ASN A 136 1.92 -14.24 -3.31
CA ASN A 136 3.32 -14.22 -2.90
C ASN A 136 4.06 -15.51 -3.26
N LYS A 137 3.44 -16.68 -3.08
CA LYS A 137 4.03 -17.98 -3.47
C LYS A 137 4.33 -18.04 -4.96
N ASN A 138 3.40 -17.60 -5.81
CA ASN A 138 3.61 -17.56 -7.26
C ASN A 138 4.79 -16.66 -7.63
N LYS A 139 4.94 -15.52 -6.94
CA LYS A 139 6.07 -14.61 -7.13
C LYS A 139 7.40 -15.28 -6.77
N GLN A 140 7.48 -16.00 -5.66
CA GLN A 140 8.69 -16.71 -5.25
C GLN A 140 9.05 -17.85 -6.22
N GLN A 141 8.07 -18.61 -6.71
CA GLN A 141 8.29 -19.65 -7.71
C GLN A 141 8.84 -19.09 -9.04
N LEU A 142 8.28 -17.98 -9.52
CA LEU A 142 8.79 -17.31 -10.72
C LEU A 142 10.25 -16.84 -10.55
N ILE A 143 10.60 -16.30 -9.37
CA ILE A 143 11.97 -15.86 -9.08
C ILE A 143 12.92 -17.05 -9.06
N ASN A 144 12.55 -18.15 -8.39
CA ASN A 144 13.40 -19.35 -8.34
C ASN A 144 13.62 -19.95 -9.73
N ASN A 145 12.59 -20.03 -10.57
CA ASN A 145 12.73 -20.54 -11.94
C ASN A 145 13.64 -19.65 -12.80
N ASN A 146 13.52 -18.32 -12.68
CA ASN A 146 14.39 -17.39 -13.42
C ASN A 146 15.85 -17.48 -12.96
N ASN A 147 16.08 -17.64 -11.66
CA ASN A 147 17.43 -17.80 -11.11
C ASN A 147 18.05 -19.14 -11.54
N LEU A 148 17.28 -20.24 -11.53
CA LEU A 148 17.72 -21.55 -12.01
C LEU A 148 18.06 -21.52 -13.51
N ASN A 149 17.26 -20.85 -14.33
CA ASN A 149 17.56 -20.68 -15.76
C ASN A 149 18.80 -19.81 -15.98
N THR A 150 19.03 -18.80 -15.14
CA THR A 150 20.22 -17.95 -15.24
C THR A 150 21.47 -18.73 -14.82
N THR A 151 21.40 -19.55 -13.75
CA THR A 151 22.53 -20.40 -13.34
C THR A 151 22.81 -21.51 -14.34
N THR A 152 21.79 -22.10 -14.99
CA THR A 152 22.03 -23.07 -16.07
C THR A 152 22.65 -22.42 -17.31
N ILE A 153 22.22 -21.22 -17.71
CA ILE A 153 22.86 -20.47 -18.81
C ILE A 153 24.30 -20.08 -18.47
N ILE A 154 24.57 -19.63 -17.24
CA ILE A 154 25.94 -19.33 -16.79
C ILE A 154 26.78 -20.61 -16.80
N ASN A 155 26.26 -21.74 -16.34
CA ASN A 155 26.98 -23.01 -16.39
C ASN A 155 27.19 -23.50 -17.83
N LEU A 156 26.24 -23.31 -18.75
CA LEU A 156 26.40 -23.66 -20.16
C LEU A 156 27.41 -22.76 -20.87
N ASN A 157 27.37 -21.45 -20.60
CA ASN A 157 28.34 -20.51 -21.13
C ASN A 157 29.72 -20.75 -20.55
N ASN A 158 29.82 -21.07 -19.25
CA ASN A 158 31.09 -21.46 -18.64
C ASN A 158 31.59 -22.79 -19.20
N LEU A 159 30.73 -23.78 -19.46
CA LEU A 159 31.11 -25.03 -20.13
C LEU A 159 31.59 -24.79 -21.56
N ASN A 160 30.93 -23.91 -22.31
CA ASN A 160 31.36 -23.53 -23.66
C ASN A 160 32.66 -22.70 -23.63
N LEU A 161 32.82 -21.80 -22.66
CA LEU A 161 34.03 -21.01 -22.48
C LEU A 161 35.18 -21.87 -21.97
N THR A 162 34.96 -22.83 -21.07
CA THR A 162 35.98 -23.79 -20.64
C THR A 162 36.33 -24.75 -21.77
N ASN A 163 35.38 -25.18 -22.60
CA ASN A 163 35.67 -25.99 -23.77
C ASN A 163 36.41 -25.18 -24.86
N PHE A 164 36.09 -23.89 -25.01
CA PHE A 164 36.78 -22.98 -25.93
C PHE A 164 38.18 -22.59 -25.43
N VAL A 165 38.34 -22.38 -24.12
CA VAL A 165 39.64 -22.12 -23.47
C VAL A 165 40.47 -23.41 -23.45
N LEU A 166 39.91 -24.58 -23.11
CA LEU A 166 40.63 -25.86 -23.20
C LEU A 166 41.10 -26.17 -24.63
N ASN A 167 40.28 -25.88 -25.65
CA ASN A 167 40.71 -26.08 -27.04
C ASN A 167 41.86 -25.15 -27.45
N ASN A 168 41.96 -23.97 -26.83
CA ASN A 168 43.04 -23.02 -27.08
C ASN A 168 44.25 -23.22 -26.15
N THR A 169 44.12 -23.93 -25.04
CA THR A 169 45.21 -24.18 -24.07
C THR A 169 45.83 -25.58 -24.15
N ASN A 170 45.41 -26.44 -25.07
CA ASN A 170 46.05 -27.74 -25.33
C ASN A 170 47.48 -27.64 -25.92
N LYS A 171 48.16 -26.49 -25.79
CA LYS A 171 49.55 -26.34 -26.18
C LYS A 171 50.49 -25.71 -25.16
N GLU A 172 50.08 -25.37 -23.94
CA GLU A 172 51.07 -24.91 -22.94
C GLU A 172 50.64 -25.17 -21.49
N ILE A 173 51.36 -26.11 -20.87
CA ILE A 173 51.83 -26.11 -19.48
C ILE A 173 50.87 -26.61 -18.40
N LEU A 174 51.06 -27.90 -18.08
CA LEU A 174 51.00 -28.44 -16.73
C LEU A 174 51.89 -27.63 -15.78
N THR A 175 51.34 -27.22 -14.63
CA THR A 175 51.95 -27.06 -13.28
C THR A 175 51.57 -25.73 -12.61
N ASN A 176 50.74 -25.84 -11.57
CA ASN A 176 50.90 -25.22 -10.24
C ASN A 176 49.56 -24.92 -9.58
N SER A 177 49.40 -25.60 -8.45
CA SER A 177 48.28 -25.65 -7.53
C SER A 177 48.16 -24.42 -6.63
N SER A 178 46.90 -24.05 -6.35
CA SER A 178 46.36 -23.57 -5.07
C SER A 178 46.98 -22.32 -4.41
N SER A 179 46.23 -21.22 -4.41
CA SER A 179 45.63 -20.57 -3.22
C SER A 179 45.34 -19.08 -3.50
N SER A 180 44.06 -18.70 -3.55
CA SER A 180 43.67 -17.29 -3.47
C SER A 180 42.29 -17.17 -2.85
N SER A 181 42.33 -16.76 -1.58
CA SER A 181 41.29 -16.17 -0.77
C SER A 181 40.37 -15.22 -1.56
N SER A 182 39.08 -15.57 -1.67
CA SER A 182 38.03 -14.63 -2.05
C SER A 182 37.28 -14.16 -0.80
N SER A 183 37.72 -13.01 -0.30
CA SER A 183 37.02 -12.18 0.68
C SER A 183 35.69 -11.70 0.10
N SER A 184 34.59 -12.40 0.39
CA SER A 184 33.25 -11.87 0.18
C SER A 184 32.94 -10.85 1.28
N LEU A 185 32.56 -9.64 0.85
CA LEU A 185 32.05 -8.58 1.72
C LEU A 185 30.99 -9.12 2.70
N PRO A 186 30.95 -8.65 3.96
CA PRO A 186 29.90 -9.04 4.87
C PRO A 186 28.57 -8.50 4.33
N HIS A 187 27.78 -9.38 3.72
CA HIS A 187 26.33 -9.19 3.71
C HIS A 187 25.94 -9.04 5.18
N HIS A 188 25.53 -7.85 5.60
CA HIS A 188 24.80 -7.70 6.86
C HIS A 188 23.55 -8.58 6.75
N GLN A 189 23.66 -9.84 7.19
CA GLN A 189 22.53 -10.70 7.47
C GLN A 189 21.83 -10.04 8.64
N HIS A 190 20.82 -9.22 8.33
CA HIS A 190 19.95 -8.67 9.35
C HIS A 190 19.29 -9.87 10.04
N ILE A 191 19.68 -10.14 11.28
CA ILE A 191 19.12 -11.24 12.07
C ILE A 191 17.62 -10.93 12.19
N GLN A 192 16.80 -11.76 11.56
CA GLN A 192 15.36 -11.64 11.63
C GLN A 192 14.93 -11.96 13.06
N ASN A 193 14.21 -11.03 13.68
CA ASN A 193 13.62 -11.23 14.99
C ASN A 193 12.09 -11.31 14.84
N PRO A 194 11.49 -12.50 14.61
CA PRO A 194 10.06 -12.61 14.35
C PRO A 194 9.20 -11.96 15.42
N PHE A 195 9.64 -12.00 16.69
CA PHE A 195 8.93 -11.36 17.81
C PHE A 195 8.82 -9.84 17.65
N ILE A 196 9.90 -9.13 17.27
CA ILE A 196 9.84 -7.68 17.04
C ILE A 196 8.96 -7.37 15.84
N GLY A 197 8.97 -8.24 14.82
CA GLY A 197 8.12 -8.13 13.65
C GLY A 197 6.63 -8.27 13.99
N PHE A 198 6.27 -9.28 14.79
CA PHE A 198 4.89 -9.52 15.23
C PHE A 198 4.34 -8.38 16.08
N ILE A 199 5.11 -7.89 17.05
CA ILE A 199 4.70 -6.75 17.87
C ILE A 199 4.51 -5.51 16.98
N SER A 200 5.45 -5.23 16.10
CA SER A 200 5.41 -4.06 15.21
C SER A 200 4.17 -4.07 14.32
N ILE A 201 3.84 -5.21 13.71
CA ILE A 201 2.67 -5.30 12.82
C ILE A 201 1.34 -5.23 13.56
N ILE A 202 1.25 -5.79 14.79
CA ILE A 202 0.03 -5.69 15.61
C ILE A 202 -0.21 -4.22 16.00
N ILE A 203 0.83 -3.52 16.48
CA ILE A 203 0.73 -2.09 16.81
C ILE A 203 0.35 -1.28 15.57
N ALA A 204 0.98 -1.55 14.42
CA ALA A 204 0.64 -0.90 13.16
C ALA A 204 -0.83 -1.13 12.76
N CYS A 205 -1.37 -2.34 12.93
CA CYS A 205 -2.77 -2.66 12.65
C CYS A 205 -3.74 -1.91 13.57
N ILE A 206 -3.40 -1.76 14.86
CA ILE A 206 -4.22 -0.99 15.81
C ILE A 206 -4.21 0.49 15.44
N LEU A 207 -3.02 1.06 15.21
CA LEU A 207 -2.86 2.45 14.78
C LEU A 207 -3.60 2.75 13.47
N SER A 208 -3.53 1.83 12.49
CA SER A 208 -4.25 1.95 11.22
C SER A 208 -5.77 1.98 11.40
N GLY A 209 -6.30 1.10 12.25
CA GLY A 209 -7.73 1.05 12.54
C GLY A 209 -8.21 2.31 13.23
N PHE A 210 -7.46 2.79 14.23
CA PHE A 210 -7.76 4.03 14.93
C PHE A 210 -7.72 5.24 13.98
N ALA A 211 -6.63 5.44 13.24
CA ALA A 211 -6.46 6.59 12.35
C ALA A 211 -7.55 6.62 11.26
N GLY A 212 -7.92 5.47 10.70
CA GLY A 212 -8.97 5.37 9.70
C GLY A 212 -10.35 5.78 10.23
N ILE A 213 -10.71 5.30 11.42
CA ILE A 213 -12.02 5.64 12.03
C ILE A 213 -12.03 7.06 12.59
N TYR A 214 -10.91 7.54 13.09
CA TYR A 214 -10.76 8.93 13.51
C TYR A 214 -10.92 9.89 12.32
N LEU A 215 -10.33 9.55 11.17
CA LEU A 215 -10.51 10.28 9.92
C LEU A 215 -11.97 10.25 9.45
N GLU A 216 -12.63 9.09 9.51
CA GLU A 216 -14.07 8.97 9.20
C GLU A 216 -14.90 9.90 10.11
N LYS A 217 -14.61 9.91 11.41
CA LYS A 217 -15.28 10.79 12.37
C LYS A 217 -15.10 12.26 12.00
N ILE A 218 -13.88 12.69 11.66
CA ILE A 218 -13.58 14.08 11.27
C ILE A 218 -14.28 14.47 9.97
N LEU A 219 -14.25 13.59 8.96
CA LEU A 219 -14.89 13.86 7.68
C LEU A 219 -16.41 13.98 7.85
N LYS A 220 -17.00 13.28 8.82
CA LYS A 220 -18.46 13.26 9.05
C LYS A 220 -18.96 14.26 10.12
N SER A 221 -18.12 14.72 11.04
CA SER A 221 -18.56 15.49 12.23
C SER A 221 -18.90 16.95 11.97
N ASN A 222 -18.53 17.51 10.81
CA ASN A 222 -18.76 18.91 10.47
C ASN A 222 -19.24 19.08 9.02
N ASP A 223 -20.07 20.08 8.74
CA ASP A 223 -20.54 20.47 7.39
C ASP A 223 -19.47 21.16 6.54
N VAL A 224 -18.20 21.05 6.96
CA VAL A 224 -17.08 21.55 6.19
C VAL A 224 -16.92 20.68 4.94
N SER A 225 -16.70 21.35 3.81
CA SER A 225 -16.43 20.70 2.53
C SER A 225 -15.33 19.65 2.65
N ILE A 226 -15.57 18.47 2.07
CA ILE A 226 -14.64 17.34 2.03
C ILE A 226 -13.31 17.77 1.41
N TRP A 227 -13.39 18.61 0.38
CA TRP A 227 -12.23 19.12 -0.35
C TRP A 227 -11.38 20.04 0.53
N LEU A 228 -12.00 20.85 1.38
CA LEU A 228 -11.29 21.68 2.33
C LEU A 228 -10.62 20.83 3.43
N ARG A 229 -11.32 19.81 3.95
CA ARG A 229 -10.72 18.84 4.89
C ARG A 229 -9.55 18.09 4.27
N ASN A 230 -9.68 17.68 3.01
CA ASN A 230 -8.61 16.98 2.30
C ASN A 230 -7.42 17.89 1.97
N THR A 231 -7.68 19.19 1.72
CA THR A 231 -6.63 20.21 1.61
C THR A 231 -5.88 20.37 2.93
N GLN A 232 -6.59 20.42 4.07
CA GLN A 232 -5.99 20.46 5.41
C GLN A 232 -5.13 19.21 5.70
N LEU A 233 -5.64 18.01 5.36
CA LEU A 233 -4.89 16.75 5.48
C LEU A 233 -3.59 16.81 4.68
N ALA A 234 -3.67 17.15 3.40
CA ALA A 234 -2.52 17.18 2.51
C ALA A 234 -1.50 18.24 2.95
N PHE A 235 -1.97 19.42 3.35
CA PHE A 235 -1.11 20.49 3.87
C PHE A 235 -0.27 20.04 5.07
N LEU A 236 -0.87 19.33 6.03
CA LEU A 236 -0.15 18.80 7.19
C LEU A 236 0.74 17.60 6.83
N SER A 237 0.40 16.87 5.77
CA SER A 237 1.15 15.68 5.32
C SER A 237 2.41 16.02 4.50
N ILE A 238 2.44 17.17 3.82
CA ILE A 238 3.60 17.65 3.05
C ILE A 238 4.88 17.79 3.91
N PRO A 239 4.89 18.55 5.02
CA PRO A 239 6.10 18.70 5.84
C PRO A 239 6.53 17.39 6.49
N ILE A 240 5.56 16.56 6.88
CA ILE A 240 5.79 15.20 7.36
C ILE A 240 6.46 14.35 6.28
N GLY A 241 6.00 14.43 5.03
CA GLY A 241 6.58 13.72 3.89
C GLY A 241 8.02 14.14 3.62
N LEU A 242 8.33 15.44 3.71
CA LEU A 242 9.71 15.94 3.63
C LEU A 242 10.59 15.38 4.75
N PHE A 243 10.09 15.37 5.98
CA PHE A 243 10.80 14.79 7.11
C PHE A 243 11.10 13.29 6.90
N VAL A 244 10.12 12.53 6.37
CA VAL A 244 10.30 11.11 6.03
C VAL A 244 11.38 10.92 4.96
N ILE A 245 11.46 11.77 3.94
CA ILE A 245 12.53 11.73 2.93
C ILE A 245 13.89 12.02 3.57
N TRP A 246 13.95 13.02 4.45
CA TRP A 246 15.18 13.40 5.14
C TRP A 246 15.74 12.26 6.03
N VAL A 247 14.86 11.58 6.78
CA VAL A 247 15.28 10.46 7.66
C VAL A 247 15.69 9.22 6.86
N ASN A 248 14.95 8.86 5.80
CA ASN A 248 15.12 7.54 5.16
C ASN A 248 16.00 7.55 3.90
N ASP A 249 16.04 8.66 3.15
CA ASP A 249 16.63 8.69 1.81
C ASP A 249 17.53 9.91 1.55
N SER A 250 17.95 10.67 2.58
CA SER A 250 18.79 11.87 2.44
C SER A 250 20.09 11.64 1.67
N GLU A 251 20.82 10.57 2.00
CA GLU A 251 22.04 10.14 1.29
C GLU A 251 21.78 9.92 -0.22
N LYS A 252 20.70 9.20 -0.55
CA LYS A 252 20.35 8.88 -1.95
C LYS A 252 19.93 10.13 -2.71
N VAL A 253 19.16 11.01 -2.07
CA VAL A 253 18.74 12.30 -2.62
C VAL A 253 19.94 13.20 -2.88
N ARG A 254 20.92 13.23 -1.99
CA ARG A 254 22.14 14.06 -2.14
C ARG A 254 23.00 13.61 -3.32
N ILE A 255 23.16 12.29 -3.50
CA ILE A 255 24.06 11.73 -4.53
C ILE A 255 23.43 11.74 -5.92
N LYS A 256 22.15 11.35 -6.02
CA LYS A 256 21.49 11.08 -7.31
C LYS A 256 20.35 12.05 -7.64
N GLY A 257 20.07 13.00 -6.74
CA GLY A 257 19.04 13.99 -6.88
C GLY A 257 17.67 13.55 -6.36
N PHE A 258 16.82 14.53 -6.05
CA PHE A 258 15.48 14.32 -5.50
C PHE A 258 14.57 13.53 -6.45
N MET A 259 14.64 13.82 -7.75
CA MET A 259 13.76 13.24 -8.78
C MET A 259 14.41 12.06 -9.52
N GLN A 260 15.41 11.42 -8.90
CA GLN A 260 16.05 10.24 -9.44
C GLN A 260 15.02 9.20 -9.89
N GLY A 261 15.14 8.72 -11.13
CA GLY A 261 14.32 7.64 -11.65
C GLY A 261 12.86 8.02 -11.95
N PHE A 262 12.46 9.29 -11.82
CA PHE A 262 11.12 9.73 -12.22
C PHE A 262 11.01 9.82 -13.74
N ASP A 263 10.12 9.02 -14.31
CA ASP A 263 9.72 9.08 -15.71
C ASP A 263 8.20 9.29 -15.82
N LEU A 264 7.68 9.30 -17.05
CA LEU A 264 6.25 9.51 -17.31
C LEU A 264 5.37 8.46 -16.62
N ILE A 265 5.82 7.20 -16.53
CA ILE A 265 5.05 6.12 -15.91
C ILE A 265 4.99 6.31 -14.39
N VAL A 266 6.09 6.76 -13.77
CA VAL A 266 6.09 7.15 -12.35
C VAL A 266 5.12 8.30 -12.11
N TRP A 267 5.13 9.33 -12.95
CA TRP A 267 4.18 10.45 -12.83
C TRP A 267 2.73 10.02 -12.99
N MET A 268 2.42 9.19 -13.98
CA MET A 268 1.08 8.61 -14.15
C MET A 268 0.67 7.79 -12.91
N ALA A 269 1.60 7.04 -12.33
CA ALA A 269 1.34 6.30 -11.10
C ALA A 269 1.09 7.23 -9.89
N VAL A 270 1.84 8.33 -9.76
CA VAL A 270 1.63 9.35 -8.72
C VAL A 270 0.25 10.00 -8.87
N LEU A 271 -0.12 10.42 -10.08
CA LEU A 271 -1.43 11.00 -10.38
C LEU A 271 -2.57 10.03 -10.06
N LEU A 272 -2.47 8.78 -10.53
CA LEU A 272 -3.47 7.76 -10.25
C LEU A 272 -3.62 7.48 -8.75
N GLN A 273 -2.51 7.45 -8.01
CA GLN A 273 -2.52 7.22 -6.57
C GLN A 273 -3.14 8.41 -5.81
N ALA A 274 -2.89 9.63 -6.27
CA ALA A 274 -3.51 10.84 -5.72
C ALA A 274 -5.02 10.85 -5.94
N LEU A 275 -5.47 10.61 -7.17
CA LEU A 275 -6.88 10.52 -7.51
C LEU A 275 -7.57 9.39 -6.73
N GLY A 276 -6.94 8.21 -6.62
CA GLY A 276 -7.43 7.11 -5.81
C GLY A 276 -7.60 7.51 -4.34
N GLY A 277 -6.67 8.30 -3.78
CA GLY A 277 -6.79 8.86 -2.43
C GLY A 277 -7.99 9.80 -2.27
N LEU A 278 -8.28 10.64 -3.26
CA LEU A 278 -9.46 11.51 -3.27
C LEU A 278 -10.77 10.70 -3.33
N VAL A 279 -10.82 9.68 -4.19
CA VAL A 279 -11.97 8.77 -4.27
C VAL A 279 -12.19 8.05 -2.95
N VAL A 280 -11.13 7.60 -2.29
CA VAL A 280 -11.22 6.99 -0.95
C VAL A 280 -11.81 7.98 0.07
N ALA A 281 -11.45 9.26 0.03
CA ALA A 281 -12.02 10.27 0.92
C ALA A 281 -13.54 10.46 0.69
N ILE A 282 -13.98 10.45 -0.57
CA ILE A 282 -15.41 10.49 -0.93
C ILE A 282 -16.13 9.24 -0.39
N VAL A 283 -15.57 8.05 -0.62
CA VAL A 283 -16.14 6.78 -0.12
C VAL A 283 -16.27 6.81 1.41
N ILE A 284 -15.26 7.30 2.14
CA ILE A 284 -15.32 7.40 3.60
C ILE A 284 -16.38 8.41 4.07
N LYS A 285 -16.56 9.54 3.36
CA LYS A 285 -17.58 10.54 3.74
C LYS A 285 -19.00 10.03 3.53
N TYR A 286 -19.29 9.44 2.36
CA TYR A 286 -20.66 9.11 1.95
C TYR A 286 -21.05 7.67 2.26
N ALA A 287 -20.08 6.77 2.37
CA ALA A 287 -20.25 5.44 2.93
C ALA A 287 -19.43 5.36 4.21
N ASP A 288 -18.68 4.29 4.42
CA ASP A 288 -17.97 3.97 5.66
C ASP A 288 -16.59 3.38 5.37
N ASN A 289 -15.68 3.41 6.35
CA ASN A 289 -14.35 2.83 6.20
C ASN A 289 -14.38 1.29 5.99
N ILE A 290 -15.47 0.64 6.39
CA ILE A 290 -15.75 -0.78 6.06
C ILE A 290 -16.06 -0.95 4.56
N LEU A 291 -16.89 -0.07 3.97
CA LEU A 291 -17.20 -0.15 2.53
C LEU A 291 -15.98 0.16 1.66
N LYS A 292 -15.09 1.05 2.12
CA LYS A 292 -13.77 1.24 1.51
C LYS A 292 -12.99 -0.08 1.45
N ALA A 293 -12.95 -0.86 2.54
CA ALA A 293 -12.24 -2.13 2.56
C ALA A 293 -12.82 -3.13 1.54
N PHE A 294 -14.14 -3.17 1.42
CA PHE A 294 -14.83 -3.95 0.39
C PHE A 294 -14.52 -3.48 -1.04
N GLY A 295 -14.53 -2.17 -1.30
CA GLY A 295 -14.12 -1.64 -2.60
C GLY A 295 -12.68 -2.03 -2.97
N THR A 296 -11.78 -2.06 -1.98
CA THR A 296 -10.39 -2.51 -2.23
C THR A 296 -10.30 -4.00 -2.54
N SER A 297 -11.12 -4.86 -1.93
CA SER A 297 -11.12 -6.29 -2.25
C SER A 297 -11.70 -6.55 -3.65
N VAL A 298 -12.78 -5.86 -4.05
CA VAL A 298 -13.30 -5.91 -5.43
C VAL A 298 -12.24 -5.48 -6.43
N SER A 299 -11.53 -4.38 -6.16
CA SER A 299 -10.47 -3.88 -7.03
C SER A 299 -9.34 -4.90 -7.22
N ILE A 300 -8.98 -5.68 -6.18
CA ILE A 300 -7.99 -6.76 -6.28
C ILE A 300 -8.48 -7.86 -7.24
N VAL A 301 -9.74 -8.28 -7.12
CA VAL A 301 -10.29 -9.32 -8.01
C VAL A 301 -10.30 -8.83 -9.45
N VAL A 302 -10.84 -7.63 -9.71
CA VAL A 302 -10.88 -7.04 -11.07
C VAL A 302 -9.49 -6.86 -11.65
N ALA A 303 -8.54 -6.33 -10.88
CA ALA A 303 -7.16 -6.17 -11.32
C ALA A 303 -6.52 -7.51 -11.70
N THR A 304 -6.89 -8.57 -10.99
CA THR A 304 -6.38 -9.90 -11.32
C THR A 304 -7.03 -10.46 -12.55
N THR A 305 -8.36 -10.41 -12.68
CA THR A 305 -9.06 -10.81 -13.91
C THR A 305 -8.50 -10.08 -15.13
N ALA A 306 -8.29 -8.76 -15.04
CA ALA A 306 -7.65 -7.99 -16.09
C ALA A 306 -6.21 -8.46 -16.38
N SER A 307 -5.45 -8.84 -15.34
CA SER A 307 -4.11 -9.39 -15.51
C SER A 307 -4.10 -10.74 -16.25
N ILE A 308 -5.13 -11.58 -16.09
CA ILE A 308 -5.27 -12.84 -16.85
C ILE A 308 -5.48 -12.52 -18.32
N LEU A 309 -6.40 -11.61 -18.61
CA LEU A 309 -6.81 -11.27 -19.98
C LEU A 309 -5.72 -10.53 -20.75
N LEU A 310 -5.00 -9.62 -20.10
CA LEU A 310 -4.01 -8.76 -20.76
C LEU A 310 -2.62 -9.39 -20.87
N PHE A 311 -2.23 -10.27 -19.95
CA PHE A 311 -0.85 -10.79 -19.88
C PHE A 311 -0.76 -12.31 -20.03
N SER A 312 -1.89 -13.00 -20.29
CA SER A 312 -1.97 -14.47 -20.46
C SER A 312 -1.31 -15.28 -19.34
N ASN A 313 -1.10 -14.67 -18.18
CA ASN A 313 -0.50 -15.30 -17.01
C ASN A 313 -1.61 -15.90 -16.17
N PHE A 314 -1.64 -17.23 -16.08
CA PHE A 314 -2.63 -17.92 -15.27
C PHE A 314 -2.32 -17.70 -13.77
N PRO A 315 -3.26 -17.14 -12.99
CA PRO A 315 -3.11 -17.11 -11.55
C PRO A 315 -3.22 -18.54 -11.02
N SER A 316 -2.60 -18.80 -9.87
CA SER A 316 -2.77 -20.08 -9.18
C SER A 316 -4.25 -20.33 -8.85
N LEU A 317 -4.63 -21.61 -8.83
CA LEU A 317 -5.99 -22.03 -8.49
C LEU A 317 -6.44 -21.51 -7.11
N LEU A 318 -5.53 -21.47 -6.13
CA LEU A 318 -5.75 -20.88 -4.80
C LEU A 318 -6.08 -19.38 -4.86
N PHE A 319 -5.48 -18.65 -5.79
CA PHE A 319 -5.76 -17.24 -5.98
C PHE A 319 -7.19 -17.06 -6.52
N ILE A 320 -7.56 -17.84 -7.54
CA ILE A 320 -8.88 -17.81 -8.15
C ILE A 320 -9.95 -18.20 -7.13
N GLY A 321 -9.75 -19.29 -6.38
CA GLY A 321 -10.64 -19.73 -5.31
C GLY A 321 -10.83 -18.66 -4.23
N GLY A 322 -9.74 -18.03 -3.78
CA GLY A 322 -9.80 -16.93 -2.82
C GLY A 322 -10.50 -15.68 -3.37
N ALA A 323 -10.32 -15.35 -4.65
CA ALA A 323 -10.98 -14.22 -5.30
C ALA A 323 -12.50 -14.42 -5.42
N TYR A 324 -12.95 -15.61 -5.84
CA TYR A 324 -14.38 -15.94 -5.89
C TYR A 324 -14.99 -16.03 -4.48
N TRP A 325 -14.25 -16.54 -3.50
CA TRP A 325 -14.68 -16.54 -2.10
C TRP A 325 -14.92 -15.12 -1.58
N LEU A 326 -13.98 -14.20 -1.85
CA LEU A 326 -14.13 -12.78 -1.51
C LEU A 326 -15.34 -12.15 -2.20
N LEU A 327 -15.57 -12.46 -3.47
CA LEU A 327 -16.72 -11.97 -4.24
C LEU A 327 -18.04 -12.48 -3.66
N GLY A 328 -18.14 -13.77 -3.32
CA GLY A 328 -19.34 -14.36 -2.72
C GLY A 328 -19.66 -13.74 -1.35
N LEU A 329 -18.63 -13.45 -0.56
CA LEU A 329 -18.79 -12.81 0.74
C LEU A 329 -19.27 -11.35 0.63
N LEU A 330 -18.79 -10.63 -0.39
CA LEU A 330 -19.23 -9.28 -0.72
C LEU A 330 -20.73 -9.25 -1.04
N PHE A 331 -21.19 -10.12 -1.94
CA PHE A 331 -22.60 -10.23 -2.30
C PHE A 331 -23.47 -10.59 -1.09
N TYR A 332 -23.02 -11.52 -0.24
CA TYR A 332 -23.73 -11.88 0.98
C TYR A 332 -23.92 -10.68 1.92
N MET A 333 -22.89 -9.87 2.08
CA MET A 333 -22.89 -8.71 2.96
C MET A 333 -23.71 -7.54 2.43
N GLU A 334 -23.60 -7.25 1.13
CA GLU A 334 -24.41 -6.23 0.47
C GLU A 334 -25.89 -6.59 0.52
N TYR A 335 -26.23 -7.85 0.20
CA TYR A 335 -27.59 -8.37 0.35
C TYR A 335 -28.12 -8.18 1.77
N PHE A 336 -27.30 -8.48 2.79
CA PHE A 336 -27.69 -8.32 4.17
C PHE A 336 -27.88 -6.84 4.59
N LEU A 337 -26.98 -5.96 4.16
CA LEU A 337 -27.07 -4.51 4.42
C LEU A 337 -28.36 -3.93 3.82
N ILE A 338 -28.65 -4.26 2.56
CA ILE A 338 -29.89 -3.86 1.86
C ILE A 338 -31.12 -4.39 2.59
N LYS A 339 -31.09 -5.66 3.03
CA LYS A 339 -32.20 -6.27 3.79
C LYS A 339 -32.45 -5.52 5.10
N LYS A 340 -31.40 -5.16 5.84
CA LYS A 340 -31.50 -4.40 7.11
C LYS A 340 -32.05 -3.00 6.88
N GLU A 341 -31.59 -2.29 5.86
CA GLU A 341 -32.08 -0.94 5.55
C GLU A 341 -33.55 -0.95 5.12
N ASN A 342 -33.97 -1.95 4.34
CA ASN A 342 -35.36 -2.14 3.96
C ASN A 342 -36.27 -2.44 5.16
N ILE A 343 -35.79 -3.21 6.15
CA ILE A 343 -36.51 -3.46 7.41
C ILE A 343 -36.66 -2.16 8.22
N LEU A 344 -35.60 -1.34 8.30
CA LEU A 344 -35.63 -0.06 9.01
C LEU A 344 -36.53 0.98 8.32
N ARG A 345 -36.54 1.03 6.98
CA ARG A 345 -37.45 1.88 6.20
C ARG A 345 -38.90 1.47 6.40
N LYS A 346 -39.20 0.17 6.46
CA LYS A 346 -40.54 -0.34 6.81
C LYS A 346 -40.96 0.05 8.23
N LYS A 347 -40.05 -0.01 9.21
CA LYS A 347 -40.29 0.42 10.60
C LYS A 347 -40.43 1.94 10.80
N LYS A 348 -40.03 2.77 9.82
CA LYS A 348 -40.23 4.22 9.86
C LYS A 348 -41.50 4.68 9.13
N LYS A 349 -42.09 3.79 8.31
CA LYS A 349 -43.32 4.05 7.55
C LYS A 349 -44.57 3.55 8.28
N ASN A 350 -44.40 2.65 9.24
CA ASN A 350 -45.39 2.26 10.24
C ASN A 350 -45.04 2.96 11.54
#